data_AF-A0A7W1UQN8-F1
#
_entry.id   AF-A0A7W1UQN8-F1
#
_cell.length_a   1.000
_cell.length_b   1.000
_cell.length_c   1.000
_cell.angle_alpha   90.00
_cell.angle_beta   90.00
_cell.angle_gamma   90.00
#
_symmetry.space_group_name_H-M   'P 1'
#
loop_
_entity.id
_entity.type
_entity.pdbx_description
1 polymer ?
#
loop_
_entity_poly.entity_id
_entity_poly.type
_entity_poly.pdbx_seq_one_letter_code
_entity_poly.pdbx_strand_id
1 'polypeptide(L)'
;MKLPSAHKLQDIAALINCEFEGDSSHSITGLNEIHMVETGDIVFVDHPKYYDKALLSNATTILINKKVECPKGKALLISDDPFRDYNKLVRHFQPVDYSLKQISDTAKVGQNS
;
A
#
# COMPACT_ATOMS: atom_id res chain seq x y z
N MET A 1 2.07 0.92 -7.01
CA MET A 1 2.28 -0.46 -7.50
C MET A 1 0.96 -1.20 -7.55
N LYS A 2 0.83 -2.17 -8.47
CA LYS A 2 -0.31 -3.10 -8.47
C LYS A 2 0.02 -4.33 -7.63
N LEU A 3 -0.98 -4.82 -6.92
CA LEU A 3 -0.89 -6.03 -6.12
C LEU A 3 -0.94 -7.26 -7.05
N PRO A 4 -0.25 -8.36 -6.69
CA PRO A 4 -0.30 -9.60 -7.46
C PRO A 4 -1.69 -10.24 -7.46
N SER A 5 -2.48 -9.96 -6.43
CA SER A 5 -3.86 -10.43 -6.26
C SER A 5 -4.73 -9.32 -5.66
N ALA A 6 -6.04 -9.38 -5.92
CA ALA A 6 -7.00 -8.52 -5.24
C ALA A 6 -7.17 -8.96 -3.78
N HIS A 7 -7.12 -8.00 -2.85
CA HIS A 7 -7.29 -8.24 -1.42
C HIS A 7 -8.52 -7.51 -0.90
N LYS A 8 -9.19 -8.07 0.12
CA LYS A 8 -10.32 -7.40 0.74
C LYS A 8 -9.84 -6.38 1.76
N LEU A 9 -10.61 -5.31 1.96
CA LEU A 9 -10.34 -4.29 2.97
C LEU A 9 -10.09 -4.87 4.36
N GLN A 10 -10.92 -5.83 4.78
CA GLN A 10 -10.75 -6.50 6.08
C GLN A 10 -9.39 -7.22 6.21
N ASP A 11 -8.87 -7.80 5.12
CA ASP A 11 -7.62 -8.55 5.13
C ASP A 11 -6.45 -7.57 5.26
N ILE A 12 -6.52 -6.45 4.53
CA ILE A 12 -5.55 -5.35 4.64
C ILE A 12 -5.55 -4.77 6.05
N ALA A 13 -6.72 -4.50 6.62
CA ALA A 13 -6.83 -3.98 7.98
C ALA A 13 -6.25 -4.95 9.03
N ALA A 14 -6.48 -6.26 8.86
CA ALA A 14 -5.91 -7.30 9.70
C ALA A 14 -4.38 -7.39 9.59
N LEU A 15 -3.81 -7.19 8.40
CA LEU A 15 -2.35 -7.20 8.19
C LEU A 15 -1.62 -6.09 8.97
N ILE A 16 -2.21 -4.91 9.06
CA ILE A 16 -1.64 -3.78 9.81
C ILE A 16 -2.25 -3.61 11.22
N ASN A 17 -3.20 -4.46 11.59
CA ASN A 17 -3.94 -4.44 12.85
C ASN A 17 -4.53 -3.05 13.14
N CYS A 18 -5.30 -2.52 12.20
CA CYS A 18 -5.92 -1.21 12.30
C CYS A 18 -7.45 -1.28 12.18
N GLU A 19 -8.15 -0.21 12.58
CA GLU A 19 -9.58 -0.09 12.32
C GLU A 19 -9.82 0.22 10.84
N PHE A 20 -11.00 -0.13 10.34
CA PHE A 20 -11.42 0.24 8.99
C PHE A 20 -12.88 0.70 8.98
N GLU A 21 -13.22 1.55 8.01
CA GLU A 21 -14.58 2.05 7.80
C GLU A 21 -14.95 1.91 6.32
N GLY A 22 -16.15 1.39 6.05
CA GLY A 22 -16.60 1.07 4.68
C GLY A 22 -16.90 -0.42 4.51
N ASP A 23 -16.95 -0.87 3.26
CA ASP A 23 -17.29 -2.25 2.93
C ASP A 23 -16.10 -3.19 3.18
N SER A 24 -16.26 -4.14 4.12
CA SER A 24 -15.26 -5.18 4.42
C SER A 24 -14.84 -6.01 3.20
N SER A 25 -15.73 -6.15 2.21
CA SER A 25 -15.50 -6.90 0.97
C SER A 25 -14.92 -6.04 -0.16
N HIS A 26 -14.64 -4.76 0.12
CA HIS A 26 -14.06 -3.82 -0.85
C HIS A 26 -12.76 -4.36 -1.42
N SER A 27 -12.68 -4.40 -2.75
CA SER A 27 -11.57 -5.00 -3.48
C SER A 27 -10.45 -3.99 -3.68
N ILE A 28 -9.26 -4.36 -3.22
CA ILE A 28 -8.05 -3.56 -3.28
C ILE A 28 -7.08 -4.27 -4.23
N THR A 29 -6.65 -3.57 -5.26
CA THR A 29 -5.82 -4.11 -6.35
C THR A 29 -4.47 -3.41 -6.47
N GLY A 30 -4.23 -2.36 -5.69
CA GLY A 30 -2.97 -1.64 -5.70
C GLY A 30 -2.72 -0.83 -4.43
N LEU A 31 -1.53 -0.26 -4.37
CA LEU A 31 -1.12 0.69 -3.34
C LEU A 31 -0.15 1.69 -3.95
N ASN A 32 -0.43 2.98 -3.82
CA ASN A 32 0.29 4.06 -4.49
C ASN A 32 0.33 5.32 -3.63
N GLU A 33 1.29 6.18 -3.92
CA GLU A 33 1.34 7.52 -3.33
C GLU A 33 0.29 8.43 -3.97
N ILE A 34 -0.20 9.42 -3.22
CA ILE A 34 -1.30 10.34 -3.59
C ILE A 34 -1.18 10.97 -4.99
N HIS A 35 0.03 11.10 -5.53
CA HIS A 35 0.28 11.66 -6.86
C HIS A 35 0.08 10.66 -8.01
N MET A 36 0.08 9.36 -7.74
CA MET A 36 0.06 8.26 -8.71
C MET A 36 -1.08 7.26 -8.43
N VAL A 37 -2.10 7.67 -7.67
CA VAL A 37 -3.20 6.78 -7.31
C VAL A 37 -4.18 6.54 -8.45
N GLU A 38 -4.65 5.31 -8.53
CA GLU A 38 -5.70 4.89 -9.44
C GLU A 38 -6.85 4.22 -8.67
N THR A 39 -7.95 3.98 -9.39
CA THR A 39 -9.08 3.22 -8.86
C THR A 39 -8.63 1.82 -8.41
N GLY A 40 -9.01 1.43 -7.20
CA GLY A 40 -8.60 0.17 -6.57
C GLY A 40 -7.32 0.27 -5.72
N ASP A 41 -6.64 1.42 -5.72
CA ASP A 41 -5.42 1.59 -4.93
C ASP A 41 -5.71 2.06 -3.48
N ILE A 42 -4.79 1.71 -2.58
CA ILE A 42 -4.63 2.33 -1.25
C ILE A 42 -3.72 3.54 -1.36
N VAL A 43 -4.13 4.65 -0.76
CA VAL A 43 -3.31 5.84 -0.50
C VAL A 43 -3.16 6.06 1.00
N PHE A 44 -2.05 6.64 1.46
CA PHE A 44 -1.92 7.05 2.86
C PHE A 44 -1.86 8.57 3.01
N VAL A 45 -2.31 9.08 4.16
CA VAL A 45 -2.21 10.48 4.53
C VAL A 45 -2.06 10.63 6.04
N ASP A 46 -1.06 11.40 6.47
CA ASP A 46 -0.69 11.60 7.87
C ASP A 46 -0.86 13.05 8.34
N HIS A 47 -0.98 13.99 7.40
CA HIS A 47 -1.05 15.42 7.68
C HIS A 47 -2.38 16.04 7.20
N PRO A 48 -3.08 16.82 8.05
CA PRO A 48 -4.38 17.41 7.72
C PRO A 48 -4.43 18.22 6.42
N LYS A 49 -3.30 18.82 6.01
CA LYS A 49 -3.16 19.60 4.76
C LYS A 49 -3.47 18.76 3.50
N TYR A 50 -3.32 17.45 3.58
CA TYR A 50 -3.49 16.53 2.45
C TYR A 50 -4.73 15.64 2.57
N TYR A 51 -5.52 15.75 3.65
CA TYR A 51 -6.72 14.92 3.86
C TYR A 51 -7.72 15.08 2.72
N ASP A 52 -8.09 16.31 2.38
CA ASP A 52 -9.03 16.58 1.30
C ASP A 52 -8.50 16.03 -0.03
N LYS A 53 -7.19 16.16 -0.28
CA LYS A 53 -6.58 15.58 -1.48
C LYS A 53 -6.69 14.06 -1.50
N ALA A 54 -6.49 13.38 -0.38
CA ALA A 54 -6.59 11.93 -0.30
C ALA A 54 -8.05 11.46 -0.48
N LEU A 55 -8.99 12.13 0.18
CA LEU A 55 -10.43 11.86 0.09
C LEU A 55 -10.95 12.08 -1.35
N LEU A 56 -10.52 13.15 -2.01
CA LEU A 56 -10.90 13.50 -3.39
C LEU A 56 -10.08 12.79 -4.47
N SER A 57 -9.07 12.00 -4.10
CA SER A 57 -8.21 11.32 -5.06
C SER A 57 -8.94 10.16 -5.78
N ASN A 58 -8.31 9.58 -6.79
CA ASN A 58 -8.84 8.38 -7.47
C ASN A 58 -8.69 7.09 -6.65
N ALA A 59 -7.97 7.13 -5.52
CA ALA A 59 -7.83 5.97 -4.64
C ALA A 59 -9.20 5.55 -4.09
N THR A 60 -9.41 4.24 -3.97
CA THR A 60 -10.66 3.73 -3.38
C THR A 60 -10.52 3.43 -1.89
N THR A 61 -9.29 3.26 -1.40
CA THR A 61 -9.00 3.03 0.02
C THR A 61 -8.01 4.07 0.52
N ILE A 62 -8.26 4.65 1.70
CA ILE A 62 -7.44 5.73 2.27
C ILE A 62 -7.00 5.34 3.68
N LEU A 63 -5.69 5.25 3.90
CA LEU A 63 -5.06 5.04 5.20
C LEU A 63 -4.81 6.40 5.87
N ILE A 64 -5.46 6.66 7.00
CA ILE A 64 -5.50 7.96 7.66
C ILE A 64 -5.33 7.82 9.17
N ASN A 65 -4.66 8.78 9.80
CA ASN A 65 -4.50 8.88 11.27
C ASN A 65 -5.61 9.59 12.00
N LYS A 66 -6.74 9.77 11.34
CA LYS A 66 -7.89 10.44 11.89
C LYS A 66 -9.16 9.75 11.42
N LYS A 67 -10.05 9.48 12.37
CA LYS A 67 -11.41 9.02 12.08
C LYS A 67 -12.18 10.17 11.43
N VAL A 68 -12.50 10.02 10.15
CA VAL A 68 -13.26 10.96 9.34
C VAL A 68 -14.39 10.19 8.68
N GLU A 69 -15.44 10.90 8.22
CA GLU A 69 -16.55 10.22 7.54
C GLU A 69 -16.07 9.58 6.23
N CYS A 70 -16.39 8.29 6.08
CA CYS A 70 -16.06 7.56 4.86
C CYS A 70 -16.91 8.06 3.66
N PRO A 71 -16.28 8.56 2.59
CA PRO A 71 -17.02 8.96 1.39
C PRO A 71 -17.71 7.75 0.73
N LYS A 72 -18.85 7.99 0.07
CA LYS A 72 -19.56 6.92 -0.66
C LYS A 72 -18.67 6.29 -1.73
N GLY A 73 -18.57 4.96 -1.72
CA GLY A 73 -17.77 4.19 -2.68
C GLY A 73 -16.28 4.12 -2.36
N LYS A 74 -15.86 4.65 -1.21
CA LYS A 74 -14.48 4.52 -0.69
C LYS A 74 -14.48 3.73 0.61
N ALA A 75 -13.30 3.38 1.04
CA ALA A 75 -13.01 2.79 2.33
C ALA A 75 -11.90 3.55 3.04
N LEU A 76 -11.93 3.56 4.38
CA LEU A 76 -10.91 4.16 5.22
C LEU A 76 -10.23 3.08 6.06
N LEU A 77 -8.92 3.19 6.21
CA LEU A 77 -8.11 2.46 7.17
C LEU A 77 -7.63 3.48 8.20
N ILE A 78 -7.96 3.29 9.47
CA ILE A 78 -7.68 4.23 10.54
C ILE A 78 -6.51 3.67 11.35
N SER A 79 -5.35 4.31 11.22
CA SER A 79 -4.12 3.93 11.93
C SER A 79 -3.44 5.15 12.53
N ASP A 80 -2.95 5.04 13.76
CA ASP A 80 -2.20 6.09 14.44
C ASP A 80 -0.93 6.51 13.66
N ASP A 81 -0.35 5.60 12.88
CA ASP A 81 0.84 5.85 12.05
C ASP A 81 0.65 5.27 10.63
N PRO A 82 0.01 6.03 9.73
CA PRO A 82 -0.26 5.67 8.34
C PRO A 82 1.01 5.38 7.56
N PHE A 83 2.09 6.12 7.83
CA PHE A 83 3.35 5.95 7.12
C PHE A 83 4.00 4.61 7.46
N ARG A 84 4.07 4.26 8.75
CA ARG A 84 4.59 2.96 9.20
C ARG A 84 3.78 1.81 8.62
N ASP A 85 2.46 1.91 8.67
CA ASP A 85 1.59 0.82 8.26
C ASP A 85 1.52 0.67 6.74
N TYR A 86 1.58 1.77 5.99
CA TYR A 86 1.78 1.73 4.54
C TYR A 86 3.08 0.98 4.19
N ASN A 87 4.19 1.30 4.85
CA ASN A 87 5.46 0.61 4.64
C ASN A 87 5.39 -0.89 4.97
N LYS A 88 4.60 -1.30 5.98
CA LYS A 88 4.35 -2.72 6.26
C LYS A 88 3.63 -3.39 5.08
N LEU A 89 2.59 -2.76 4.54
CA LEU A 89 1.86 -3.27 3.37
C LEU A 89 2.79 -3.40 2.15
N VAL A 90 3.56 -2.36 1.85
CA VAL A 90 4.54 -2.37 0.75
C VAL A 90 5.50 -3.55 0.91
N ARG A 91 6.10 -3.73 2.10
CA ARG A 91 7.04 -4.85 2.36
C ARG A 91 6.38 -6.22 2.31
N HIS A 92 5.11 -6.31 2.67
CA HIS A 92 4.35 -7.56 2.64
C HIS A 92 4.04 -8.00 1.21
N PHE A 93 3.59 -7.08 0.36
CA PHE A 93 3.21 -7.36 -1.03
C PHE A 93 4.36 -7.28 -2.03
N GLN A 94 5.40 -6.54 -1.68
CA GLN A 94 6.65 -6.47 -2.40
C GLN A 94 7.76 -6.87 -1.43
N PRO A 95 7.86 -8.17 -1.08
CA PRO A 95 9.03 -8.67 -0.37
C PRO A 95 10.24 -8.27 -1.19
N VAL A 96 11.14 -7.51 -0.57
CA VAL A 96 12.40 -7.17 -1.21
C VAL A 96 13.12 -8.49 -1.38
N ASP A 97 13.13 -9.01 -2.60
CA ASP A 97 14.10 -10.03 -2.99
C ASP A 97 15.47 -9.36 -2.85
N TYR A 98 16.03 -9.42 -1.64
CA TYR A 98 17.47 -9.51 -1.51
C TYR A 98 17.85 -10.84 -2.13
N SER A 99 17.80 -10.91 -3.46
CA SER A 99 18.50 -11.92 -4.20
C SER A 99 19.96 -11.70 -3.83
N LEU A 100 20.42 -12.45 -2.82
CA LEU A 100 21.80 -12.84 -2.61
C LEU A 100 22.26 -13.70 -3.80
N LYS A 101 22.03 -13.24 -5.04
CA LYS A 101 22.81 -13.69 -6.19
C LYS A 101 24.14 -12.95 -6.11
N GLN A 102 24.94 -13.29 -5.10
CA GLN A 102 26.38 -13.27 -5.33
C GLN A 102 26.64 -14.34 -6.38
N ILE A 103 27.39 -13.94 -7.40
CA ILE A 103 27.86 -14.75 -8.54
C ILE A 103 26.86 -14.76 -9.71
N SER A 104 27.20 -13.90 -10.67
CA SER A 104 26.81 -14.05 -12.07
C SER A 104 27.37 -15.38 -12.60
N ASP A 105 26.52 -16.25 -13.14
CA ASP A 105 26.92 -17.50 -13.81
C ASP A 105 27.74 -17.27 -15.11
N THR A 106 28.07 -16.03 -15.46
CA THR A 106 28.78 -15.68 -16.70
C THR A 106 30.15 -15.03 -16.49
N ALA A 107 30.67 -14.97 -15.26
CA ALA A 107 32.02 -14.49 -15.01
C ALA A 107 33.07 -15.45 -15.59
N LYS A 108 33.40 -15.29 -16.88
CA LYS A 108 34.60 -15.86 -17.50
C LYS A 108 35.81 -15.16 -16.89
N VAL A 109 36.38 -15.75 -15.85
CA VAL A 109 37.72 -15.41 -15.39
C VAL A 109 38.69 -15.84 -16.50
N GLY A 110 39.27 -14.85 -17.20
CA GLY A 110 40.34 -15.10 -18.16
C GLY A 110 41.55 -15.67 -17.43
N GLN A 111 41.99 -16.86 -17.81
CA GLN A 111 43.32 -17.37 -17.47
C GLN A 111 44.35 -16.53 -18.23
N ASN A 112 45.06 -15.65 -17.54
CA ASN A 112 46.31 -15.10 -18.05
C ASN A 112 47.43 -16.10 -17.71
N SER A 113 48.01 -16.69 -18.76
CA SER A 113 49.33 -17.32 -18.76
C SER A 113 50.34 -16.38 -19.40
#